data_AF-A0A7S4KIH5-F1
#
_entry.id   AF-A0A7S4KIH5-F1
#
_cell.length_a   1.000
_cell.length_b   1.000
_cell.length_c   1.000
_cell.angle_alpha   90.00
_cell.angle_beta   90.00
_cell.angle_gamma   90.00
#
_symmetry.space_group_name_H-M   'P 1'
#
loop_
_entity.id
_entity.type
_entity.pdbx_description
1 polymer ?
#
loop_
_entity_poly.entity_id
_entity_poly.type
_entity_poly.pdbx_seq_one_letter_code
_entity_poly.pdbx_strand_id
1 'polypeptide(L)'
;ATVIWNGPIGVYEFGKFAVGTKYLMDSLVESAGKGTTVLVCGTDTCQACKVWGTEEKLTHVSTGDAVSTLLLSGQAIPGVEALSSHPLHISKDNSALFRRKKGVIIEDSVKSKLTKWHKQSIKVT
;
A
#
# COMPACT_ATOMS: atom_id res chain seq x y z
N ALA A 1 0.13 19.12 8.50
CA ALA A 1 0.06 18.92 7.03
C ALA A 1 0.21 17.43 6.73
N THR A 2 -0.24 16.98 5.56
CA THR A 2 -0.11 15.57 5.13
C THR A 2 0.53 15.53 3.76
N VAL A 3 1.54 14.67 3.60
CA VAL A 3 2.24 14.47 2.33
C VAL A 3 2.11 13.01 1.93
N ILE A 4 1.81 12.78 0.66
CA ILE A 4 1.76 11.45 0.04
C ILE A 4 2.82 11.43 -1.05
N TRP A 5 3.73 10.46 -0.96
CA TRP A 5 4.80 10.28 -1.93
C TRP A 5 4.68 8.92 -2.59
N ASN A 6 4.34 8.91 -3.89
CA ASN A 6 4.19 7.71 -4.70
C ASN A 6 5.12 7.77 -5.92
N GLY A 7 6.30 7.16 -5.79
CA GLY A 7 7.29 7.03 -6.86
C GLY A 7 8.58 7.83 -6.61
N PRO A 8 9.77 7.22 -6.76
CA PRO A 8 11.05 7.93 -6.66
C PRO A 8 11.22 8.99 -7.75
N ILE A 9 12.06 9.98 -7.48
CA ILE A 9 12.42 11.02 -8.46
C ILE A 9 13.58 10.50 -9.31
N GLY A 10 13.26 10.07 -10.53
CA GLY A 10 14.22 9.50 -11.47
C GLY A 10 14.62 8.06 -11.14
N VAL A 11 15.66 7.57 -11.81
CA VAL A 11 16.15 6.18 -11.67
C VAL A 11 17.16 6.11 -10.52
N TYR A 12 16.66 6.06 -9.30
CA TYR A 12 17.47 6.18 -8.08
C TYR A 12 18.46 5.01 -7.88
N GLU A 13 18.23 3.89 -8.56
CA GLU A 13 19.11 2.73 -8.60
C GLU A 13 20.47 3.08 -9.22
N PHE A 14 20.53 4.10 -10.06
CA PHE A 14 21.77 4.64 -10.61
C PHE A 14 22.21 5.86 -9.81
N GLY A 15 23.37 5.78 -9.16
CA GLY A 15 23.87 6.84 -8.26
C GLY A 15 23.91 8.24 -8.88
N LYS A 16 24.13 8.36 -10.19
CA LYS A 16 24.10 9.65 -10.92
C LYS A 16 22.72 10.32 -10.92
N PHE A 17 21.64 9.55 -10.77
CA PHE A 17 20.26 10.03 -10.82
C PHE A 17 19.54 9.90 -9.47
N ALA A 18 20.21 9.36 -8.44
CA ALA A 18 19.63 9.15 -7.11
C ALA A 18 19.48 10.43 -6.26
N VAL A 19 20.20 11.50 -6.62
CA VAL A 19 20.29 12.73 -5.82
C VAL A 19 18.92 13.36 -5.56
N GLY A 20 18.05 13.38 -6.58
CA GLY A 20 16.70 13.94 -6.45
C GLY A 20 15.83 13.16 -5.46
N THR A 21 15.81 11.83 -5.59
CA THR A 21 15.07 10.95 -4.67
C THR A 21 15.59 11.09 -3.25
N LYS A 22 16.91 11.12 -3.06
CA LYS A 22 17.54 11.25 -1.74
C LYS A 22 17.20 12.58 -1.07
N TYR A 23 17.31 13.68 -1.80
CA TYR A 23 16.99 15.01 -1.29
C TYR A 23 15.52 15.14 -0.85
N LEU A 24 14.60 14.65 -1.68
CA LEU A 24 13.17 14.65 -1.34
C LEU A 24 12.91 13.82 -0.07
N MET A 25 13.48 12.62 0.00
CA MET A 25 13.30 11.74 1.15
C MET A 25 13.84 12.36 2.44
N ASP A 26 15.02 12.99 2.41
CA ASP A 26 15.58 13.65 3.60
C ASP A 26 14.70 14.82 4.06
N SER A 27 14.14 15.59 3.11
CA SER A 27 13.17 16.66 3.40
C SER A 27 11.88 16.13 4.03
N LEU A 28 11.40 14.97 3.56
CA LEU A 28 10.22 14.31 4.09
C LEU A 28 10.45 13.75 5.50
N VAL A 29 11.61 13.15 5.76
CA VAL A 29 12.00 12.67 7.09
C VAL A 29 12.07 13.84 8.08
N GLU A 30 12.67 14.96 7.69
CA GLU A 30 12.72 16.15 8.54
C GLU A 30 11.30 16.67 8.84
N SER A 31 10.44 16.71 7.83
CA SER A 31 9.05 17.14 7.98
C SER A 31 8.24 16.21 8.87
N ALA A 32 8.47 14.89 8.77
CA ALA A 32 7.86 13.88 9.63
C ALA A 32 8.27 14.06 11.10
N GLY A 33 9.55 14.34 11.35
CA GLY A 33 10.06 14.67 12.69
C GLY A 33 9.42 15.93 13.30
N LYS A 34 8.90 16.83 12.47
CA LYS A 34 8.15 18.04 12.89
C LYS A 34 6.63 17.79 13.04
N GLY A 35 6.16 16.55 12.92
CA GLY A 35 4.75 16.18 13.08
C GLY A 35 3.93 16.22 11.79
N THR A 36 4.56 16.27 10.62
CA THR A 36 3.86 16.08 9.33
C THR A 36 3.58 14.60 9.12
N THR A 37 2.35 14.24 8.78
CA THR A 37 2.04 12.87 8.37
C THR A 37 2.60 12.64 6.96
N VAL A 38 3.57 11.73 6.84
CA VAL A 38 4.15 11.34 5.56
C VAL A 38 3.79 9.89 5.23
N LEU A 39 3.07 9.71 4.13
CA LEU A 39 2.70 8.42 3.57
C LEU A 39 3.55 8.12 2.33
N VAL A 40 4.38 7.09 2.39
CA VAL A 40 5.11 6.56 1.24
C VAL A 40 4.35 5.40 0.64
N CYS A 41 4.16 5.46 -0.67
CA CYS A 41 3.45 4.46 -1.46
C CYS A 41 4.34 3.88 -2.56
N GLY A 42 4.11 2.60 -2.83
CA GLY A 42 4.67 1.86 -3.96
C GLY A 42 5.95 1.10 -3.66
N THR A 43 6.17 0.01 -4.39
CA THR A 43 7.28 -0.94 -4.15
C THR A 43 8.63 -0.26 -4.28
N ASP A 44 8.81 0.55 -5.32
CA ASP A 44 10.11 1.16 -5.62
C ASP A 44 10.43 2.27 -4.62
N THR A 45 9.44 3.07 -4.22
CA THR A 45 9.60 4.10 -3.18
C THR A 45 9.88 3.49 -1.82
N CYS A 46 9.22 2.38 -1.47
CA CYS A 46 9.52 1.63 -0.24
C CYS A 46 10.94 1.07 -0.28
N GLN A 47 11.37 0.53 -1.42
CA GLN A 47 12.72 0.00 -1.59
C GLN A 47 13.78 1.10 -1.48
N ALA A 48 13.52 2.29 -2.02
CA ALA A 48 14.34 3.47 -1.81
C ALA A 48 14.48 3.78 -0.30
N CYS A 49 13.38 3.78 0.46
CA CYS A 49 13.44 4.00 1.91
C CYS A 49 14.28 2.94 2.64
N LYS A 50 14.25 1.68 2.19
CA LYS A 50 15.10 0.60 2.71
C LYS A 50 16.58 0.83 2.44
N VAL A 51 16.94 1.19 1.21
CA VAL A 51 18.33 1.44 0.80
C VAL A 51 18.99 2.49 1.69
N TRP A 52 18.23 3.49 2.13
CA TRP A 52 18.74 4.59 2.96
C TRP A 52 18.35 4.52 4.44
N GLY A 53 17.71 3.44 4.89
CA GLY A 53 17.35 3.24 6.29
C GLY A 53 16.43 4.32 6.86
N THR A 54 15.41 4.73 6.10
CA THR A 54 14.47 5.79 6.50
C THR A 54 13.06 5.28 6.79
N GLU A 55 12.77 3.99 6.63
CA GLU A 55 11.42 3.43 6.81
C GLU A 55 10.81 3.79 8.18
N GLU A 56 11.57 3.63 9.26
CA GLU A 56 11.10 3.92 10.62
C GLU A 56 11.01 5.42 10.94
N LYS A 57 11.58 6.27 10.08
CA LYS A 57 11.60 7.73 10.26
C LYS A 57 10.40 8.41 9.58
N LEU A 58 9.63 7.66 8.81
CA LEU A 58 8.46 8.12 8.08
C LEU A 58 7.19 7.62 8.77
N THR A 59 6.06 8.30 8.57
CA THR A 59 4.84 7.98 9.34
C THR A 59 4.17 6.70 8.88
N HIS A 60 4.18 6.41 7.57
CA HIS A 60 3.67 5.16 7.02
C HIS A 60 4.37 4.83 5.70
N VAL A 61 4.72 3.56 5.51
CA VAL A 61 5.37 3.03 4.31
C VAL A 61 4.56 1.83 3.81
N SER A 62 4.05 1.90 2.57
CA SER A 62 3.17 0.89 1.99
C SER A 62 3.60 0.50 0.58
N THR A 63 3.69 -0.80 0.34
CA THR A 63 4.01 -1.36 -0.99
C THR A 63 2.82 -1.33 -1.95
N GLY A 64 1.63 -0.97 -1.49
CA GLY A 64 0.40 -1.03 -2.27
C GLY A 64 0.21 0.17 -3.21
N ASP A 65 1.04 0.30 -4.25
CA ASP A 65 0.94 1.41 -5.22
C ASP A 65 -0.47 1.57 -5.83
N ALA A 66 -0.92 0.56 -6.58
CA ALA A 66 -2.21 0.58 -7.25
C ALA A 66 -3.39 0.73 -6.28
N VAL A 67 -3.28 0.14 -5.08
CA VAL A 67 -4.31 0.24 -4.04
C VAL A 67 -4.33 1.63 -3.43
N SER A 68 -3.16 2.26 -3.22
CA SER A 68 -3.07 3.62 -2.71
C SER A 68 -3.63 4.64 -3.70
N THR A 69 -3.38 4.47 -5.00
CA THR A 69 -3.97 5.32 -6.04
C THR A 69 -5.49 5.13 -6.11
N LEU A 70 -5.97 3.89 -6.00
CA LEU A 70 -7.40 3.59 -5.94
C LEU A 70 -8.07 4.24 -4.73
N LEU A 71 -7.43 4.15 -3.56
CA LEU A 71 -7.88 4.76 -2.31
C LEU A 71 -7.98 6.28 -2.44
N LEU A 72 -6.95 6.92 -3.00
CA LEU A 72 -6.88 8.38 -3.16
C LEU A 72 -7.82 8.91 -4.25
N SER A 73 -8.14 8.07 -5.24
CA SER A 73 -9.13 8.38 -6.27
C SER A 73 -10.57 8.26 -5.75
N GLY A 74 -10.78 7.86 -4.49
CA GLY A 74 -12.09 7.66 -3.89
C GLY A 74 -12.86 6.47 -4.46
N GLN A 75 -12.18 5.58 -5.17
CA GLN A 75 -12.79 4.40 -5.76
C GLN A 75 -12.94 3.30 -4.72
N ALA A 76 -14.00 2.50 -4.88
CA ALA A 76 -14.21 1.32 -4.06
C ALA A 76 -13.05 0.32 -4.23
N ILE A 77 -12.51 -0.13 -3.09
CA ILE A 77 -11.47 -1.15 -3.04
C ILE A 77 -12.15 -2.48 -2.70
N PRO A 78 -12.23 -3.46 -3.63
CA PRO A 78 -13.02 -4.67 -3.41
C PRO A 78 -12.65 -5.45 -2.15
N GLY A 79 -11.34 -5.47 -1.80
CA GLY A 79 -10.87 -6.11 -0.58
C GLY A 79 -11.33 -5.40 0.70
N VAL A 80 -11.43 -4.07 0.69
CA VAL A 80 -11.93 -3.30 1.84
C VAL A 80 -13.45 -3.42 1.95
N GLU A 81 -14.16 -3.36 0.82
CA GLU A 81 -15.62 -3.55 0.80
C GLU A 81 -16.04 -4.91 1.35
N ALA A 82 -15.31 -5.97 0.99
CA ALA A 82 -15.59 -7.30 1.50
C ALA A 82 -15.45 -7.38 3.04
N LEU A 83 -14.51 -6.62 3.62
CA LEU A 83 -14.34 -6.58 5.08
C LEU A 83 -15.46 -5.76 5.75
N SER A 84 -15.92 -4.68 5.13
CA SER A 84 -16.98 -3.83 5.67
C SER A 84 -18.34 -4.52 5.75
N SER A 85 -18.61 -5.49 4.87
CA SER A 85 -19.91 -6.19 4.80
C SER A 85 -20.01 -7.43 5.69
N HIS A 86 -18.91 -7.85 6.34
CA HIS A 86 -18.88 -9.03 7.19
C HIS A 86 -18.74 -8.64 8.68
N PRO A 87 -19.81 -8.71 9.49
CA PRO A 87 -19.66 -8.55 10.92
C PRO A 87 -18.70 -9.62 11.46
N LEU A 88 -17.65 -9.17 12.16
CA LEU A 88 -16.70 -10.06 12.81
C LEU A 88 -17.44 -10.93 13.84
N HIS A 89 -17.70 -12.19 13.50
CA HIS A 89 -18.17 -13.19 14.46
C HIS A 89 -17.00 -13.57 15.38
N ILE A 90 -16.78 -12.78 16.43
CA ILE A 90 -15.81 -13.10 17.47
C ILE A 90 -16.44 -14.13 18.41
N SER A 91 -16.35 -15.42 18.08
CA SER A 91 -16.68 -16.48 19.03
C SER A 91 -15.66 -16.49 20.16
N LYS A 92 -16.10 -16.47 21.43
CA LYS A 92 -15.24 -16.47 22.64
C LYS A 92 -14.35 -17.71 22.81
N ASP A 93 -14.30 -18.62 21.83
CA ASP A 93 -13.54 -19.86 21.89
C ASP A 93 -12.66 -19.99 20.64
N ASN A 94 -11.40 -19.51 20.74
CA ASN A 94 -10.43 -19.51 19.65
C ASN A 94 -9.72 -20.88 19.45
N SER A 95 -10.12 -21.92 20.18
CA SER A 95 -9.48 -23.24 20.11
C SER A 95 -9.91 -24.07 18.89
N ALA A 96 -11.12 -23.85 18.37
CA ALA A 96 -11.68 -24.65 17.27
C ALA A 96 -11.46 -24.07 15.86
N LEU A 97 -11.13 -22.77 15.75
CA LEU A 97 -10.98 -22.06 14.47
C LEU A 97 -9.71 -22.47 13.69
N PHE A 98 -8.68 -22.97 14.37
CA PHE A 98 -7.48 -23.48 13.70
C PHE A 98 -7.62 -24.87 13.07
N ARG A 99 -8.80 -25.52 13.19
CA ARG A 99 -8.99 -26.92 12.75
C ARG A 99 -10.00 -27.16 11.63
N ARG A 100 -10.42 -26.14 10.86
CA ARG A 100 -11.27 -26.33 9.67
C ARG A 100 -10.56 -25.98 8.35
N LYS A 101 -10.21 -27.06 7.64
CA LYS A 101 -10.02 -27.30 6.19
C LYS A 101 -9.74 -26.10 5.26
N LYS A 102 -8.61 -26.26 4.53
CA LYS A 102 -8.27 -25.69 3.21
C LYS A 102 -9.51 -25.27 2.40
N GLY A 103 -9.59 -23.98 2.08
CA GLY A 103 -10.49 -23.44 1.06
C GLY A 103 -11.09 -22.10 1.44
N VAL A 104 -10.42 -21.01 1.09
CA VAL A 104 -11.06 -19.68 1.06
C VAL A 104 -12.08 -19.72 -0.07
N ILE A 105 -13.38 -19.78 0.26
CA ILE A 105 -14.45 -19.63 -0.73
C ILE A 105 -14.54 -18.14 -1.06
N ILE A 106 -13.79 -17.70 -2.06
CA ILE A 106 -14.07 -16.43 -2.72
C ILE A 106 -15.32 -16.68 -3.57
N GLU A 107 -16.44 -16.05 -3.22
CA GLU A 107 -17.67 -16.11 -4.02
C GLU A 107 -17.38 -15.75 -5.49
N ASP A 108 -18.04 -16.42 -6.43
CA ASP A 108 -17.76 -16.25 -7.86
C ASP A 108 -18.04 -14.82 -8.36
N SER A 109 -18.90 -14.07 -7.66
CA SER A 109 -19.13 -12.63 -7.86
C SER A 109 -17.87 -11.80 -7.59
N VAL A 110 -17.12 -12.13 -6.53
CA VAL A 110 -15.87 -11.45 -6.16
C VAL A 110 -14.75 -11.81 -7.14
N LYS A 111 -14.66 -13.08 -7.57
CA LYS A 111 -13.70 -13.49 -8.62
C LYS A 111 -13.95 -12.78 -9.94
N SER A 112 -15.21 -12.65 -10.34
CA SER A 112 -15.62 -11.92 -11.56
C SER A 112 -15.19 -10.45 -11.50
N LYS A 113 -15.45 -9.78 -10.36
CA LYS A 113 -15.01 -8.38 -10.14
C LYS A 113 -13.48 -8.25 -10.15
N LEU A 114 -12.76 -9.15 -9.48
CA LEU A 114 -11.29 -9.17 -9.46
C LEU A 114 -10.69 -9.40 -10.86
N THR A 115 -11.27 -10.30 -11.64
CA THR A 115 -10.80 -10.60 -13.01
C THR A 115 -11.07 -9.43 -13.95
N LYS A 116 -12.24 -8.78 -13.80
CA LYS A 116 -12.56 -7.54 -14.54
C LYS A 116 -11.62 -6.40 -14.16
N TRP A 117 -11.33 -6.26 -12.86
CA TRP A 117 -10.38 -5.27 -12.33
C TRP A 117 -8.98 -5.47 -12.89
N HIS A 118 -8.43 -6.69 -12.82
CA HIS A 118 -7.10 -7.01 -13.35
C HIS A 118 -6.95 -6.67 -14.85
N LYS A 119 -7.97 -6.98 -15.66
CA LYS A 119 -7.99 -6.63 -17.09
C LYS A 119 -8.08 -5.12 -17.35
N GLN A 120 -8.66 -4.36 -16.43
CA GLN A 120 -8.82 -2.92 -16.56
C GLN A 120 -7.56 -2.18 -16.10
N SER A 121 -6.85 -2.70 -15.09
CA SER A 121 -5.55 -2.20 -14.64
C SER A 121 -4.45 -2.34 -15.70
N ILE A 122 -4.47 -3.42 -16.49
CA ILE A 122 -3.47 -3.66 -17.57
C ILE A 122 -3.63 -2.69 -18.76
N LYS A 123 -4.81 -2.10 -18.98
CA LYS A 123 -5.07 -1.19 -20.11
C LYS A 123 -4.65 0.26 -19.87
N VAL A 124 -4.26 0.61 -18.64
CA VAL A 124 -3.91 2.00 -18.24
C VAL A 124 -2.39 2.21 -18.19
N THR A 125 -1.60 1.13 -18.31
CA THR A 125 -0.15 1.13 -18.62
C THR A 125 0.08 0.94 -20.11
#